data_AF-M2R292-F1
#
_entry.id   AF-M2R292-F1
#
_cell.length_a   1.000
_cell.length_b   1.000
_cell.length_c   1.000
_cell.angle_alpha   90.00
_cell.angle_beta   90.00
_cell.angle_gamma   90.00
#
_symmetry.space_group_name_H-M   'P 1'
#
loop_
_entity.id
_entity.type
_entity.pdbx_description
1 polymer ?
#
loop_
_entity_poly.entity_id
_entity_poly.type
_entity_poly.pdbx_seq_one_letter_code
_entity_poly.pdbx_strand_id
1 'polypeptide(L)'
;MTISAHKREREESVEEIRVQDYLQAYTTTGRPPAPCPQLPAGARERAALGLPPLFEPFVTSPTTSSTPPFPPGSPAQQAQVNGHVPPQTNSPDVQVFVPLRVAGEQGQPAWYAQSLNFQPQYAAFSFEELRLQAYIKGLKGPISGQASTPAPSSTPAAQPAQTEEKILSICASPPFAQHSFEELRLAYLRAGRPMTSPEILRAGWPTVV
;
A
#
# COMPACT_ATOMS: atom_id res chain seq x y z
N MET A 1 -17.41 -4.18 25.71
CA MET A 1 -18.48 -3.25 25.29
C MET A 1 -18.69 -3.44 23.81
N THR A 2 -19.86 -3.94 23.41
CA THR A 2 -20.21 -4.13 22.00
C THR A 2 -20.85 -2.83 21.52
N ILE A 3 -20.12 -2.02 20.77
CA ILE A 3 -20.68 -0.81 20.17
C ILE A 3 -21.50 -1.30 18.97
N SER A 4 -22.82 -1.39 19.15
CA SER A 4 -23.75 -1.69 18.06
C SER A 4 -23.78 -0.49 17.11
N ALA A 5 -22.91 -0.48 16.10
CA ALA A 5 -23.03 0.47 15.00
C ALA A 5 -24.31 0.12 14.24
N HIS A 6 -25.27 1.05 14.21
CA HIS A 6 -26.46 0.91 13.37
C HIS A 6 -26.00 0.72 11.93
N LYS A 7 -26.24 -0.47 11.37
CA LYS A 7 -25.93 -0.77 9.97
C LYS A 7 -26.83 0.13 9.13
N ARG A 8 -26.26 1.15 8.48
CA ARG A 8 -26.99 1.92 7.46
C ARG A 8 -27.37 0.96 6.33
N GLU A 9 -28.50 1.19 5.69
CA GLU A 9 -29.00 0.34 4.58
C GLU A 9 -28.05 0.34 3.38
N ARG A 10 -27.23 1.38 3.25
CA ARG A 10 -26.17 1.49 2.25
C ARG A 10 -24.81 1.28 2.92
N GLU A 11 -24.04 0.32 2.39
CA GLU A 11 -22.65 0.10 2.79
C GLU A 11 -21.79 1.20 2.17
N GLU A 12 -21.71 2.34 2.86
CA GLU A 12 -20.84 3.46 2.52
C GLU A 12 -19.45 3.21 3.14
N SER A 13 -18.40 3.56 2.40
CA SER A 13 -17.04 3.56 2.95
C SER A 13 -16.88 4.61 4.05
N VAL A 14 -15.93 4.40 4.97
CA VAL A 14 -15.66 5.36 6.06
C VAL A 14 -15.30 6.74 5.50
N GLU A 15 -14.64 6.76 4.35
CA GLU A 15 -14.26 7.95 3.61
C GLU A 15 -15.47 8.66 3.01
N GLU A 16 -16.44 7.94 2.44
CA GLU A 16 -17.69 8.53 1.91
C GLU A 16 -18.53 9.16 3.01
N ILE A 17 -18.69 8.48 4.14
CA ILE A 17 -19.39 9.02 5.32
C ILE A 17 -18.71 10.30 5.78
N ARG A 18 -17.37 10.29 5.86
CA ARG A 18 -16.59 11.48 6.23
C ARG A 18 -16.85 12.62 5.25
N VAL A 19 -16.83 12.39 3.95
CA VAL A 19 -17.08 13.44 2.93
C VAL A 19 -18.48 14.04 3.10
N GLN A 20 -19.50 13.20 3.33
CA GLN A 20 -20.86 13.67 3.58
C GLN A 20 -20.94 14.56 4.83
N ASP A 21 -20.31 14.14 5.94
CA ASP A 21 -20.25 14.94 7.17
C ASP A 21 -19.58 16.30 6.94
N TYR A 22 -18.51 16.35 6.14
CA TYR A 22 -17.86 17.61 5.76
C TYR A 22 -18.80 18.52 4.97
N LEU A 23 -19.46 18.00 3.93
CA LEU A 23 -20.41 18.77 3.12
C LEU A 23 -21.58 19.29 3.96
N GLN A 24 -22.11 18.46 4.85
CA GLN A 24 -23.16 18.85 5.78
C GLN A 24 -22.70 19.96 6.74
N ALA A 25 -21.49 19.88 7.28
CA ALA A 25 -20.95 20.92 8.16
C ALA A 25 -20.74 22.25 7.42
N TYR A 26 -20.22 22.22 6.19
CA TYR A 26 -20.03 23.42 5.37
C TYR A 26 -21.36 24.09 5.01
N THR A 27 -22.36 23.31 4.62
CA THR A 27 -23.68 23.84 4.27
C THR A 27 -24.40 24.44 5.47
N THR A 28 -24.25 23.86 6.66
CA THR A 28 -24.96 24.31 7.87
C THR A 28 -24.26 25.44 8.62
N THR A 29 -22.92 25.41 8.70
CA THR A 29 -22.14 26.33 9.54
C THR A 29 -21.21 27.26 8.75
N GLY A 30 -21.03 27.03 7.45
CA GLY A 30 -20.04 27.73 6.63
C GLY A 30 -18.59 27.39 6.99
N ARG A 31 -18.35 26.37 7.83
CA ARG A 31 -17.03 25.98 8.35
C ARG A 31 -16.88 24.45 8.30
N PRO A 32 -15.64 23.93 8.25
CA PRO A 32 -15.43 22.49 8.39
C PRO A 32 -15.91 22.00 9.77
N PRO A 33 -16.22 20.69 9.91
CA PRO A 33 -16.49 20.07 11.20
C PRO A 33 -15.37 20.41 12.19
N ALA A 34 -15.74 20.83 13.40
CA ALA A 34 -14.76 21.12 14.45
C ALA A 34 -13.97 19.84 14.79
N PRO A 35 -12.66 19.92 15.03
CA PRO A 35 -11.89 18.77 15.48
C PRO A 35 -12.46 18.24 16.79
N CYS A 36 -12.36 16.93 17.02
CA CYS A 36 -12.84 16.33 18.25
C CYS A 36 -12.13 16.97 19.46
N PRO A 37 -12.86 17.45 20.48
CA PRO A 37 -12.26 18.08 21.65
C PRO A 37 -11.25 17.15 22.33
N GLN A 38 -10.08 17.67 22.71
CA GLN A 38 -9.05 16.90 23.40
C GLN A 38 -9.34 16.72 24.90
N LEU A 39 -10.23 17.53 25.47
CA LEU A 39 -10.67 17.44 26.87
C LEU A 39 -12.16 17.11 26.91
N PRO A 40 -12.61 16.25 27.86
CA PRO A 40 -11.81 15.52 28.84
C PRO A 40 -10.97 14.40 28.20
N ALA A 41 -9.83 14.05 28.84
CA ALA A 41 -8.94 12.99 28.36
C ALA A 41 -9.41 11.58 28.76
N GLY A 42 -10.11 11.46 29.89
CA GLY A 42 -10.54 10.18 30.43
C GLY A 42 -11.63 9.51 29.58
N ALA A 43 -11.42 8.25 29.19
CA ALA A 43 -12.38 7.50 28.36
C ALA A 43 -13.81 7.48 28.93
N ARG A 44 -13.95 7.38 30.26
CA ARG A 44 -15.26 7.39 30.94
C ARG A 44 -15.97 8.73 30.84
N GLU A 45 -15.24 9.84 31.02
CA GLU A 45 -15.79 11.19 30.94
C GLU A 45 -16.19 11.53 29.49
N ARG A 46 -15.39 11.09 28.52
CA ARG A 46 -15.71 11.23 27.09
C ARG A 46 -16.95 10.46 26.70
N ALA A 47 -17.08 9.21 27.16
CA ALA A 47 -18.27 8.40 26.93
C ALA A 47 -19.53 9.04 27.53
N ALA A 48 -19.43 9.67 28.72
CA ALA A 48 -20.53 10.40 29.33
C ALA A 48 -21.00 11.62 28.50
N LEU A 49 -20.10 12.22 27.71
CA LEU A 49 -20.39 13.33 26.79
C LEU A 49 -20.69 12.86 25.35
N GLY A 50 -20.74 11.55 25.09
CA GLY A 50 -20.91 11.01 23.73
C GLY A 50 -19.72 11.29 22.79
N LEU A 51 -18.55 11.62 23.34
CA LEU A 51 -17.33 11.86 22.56
C LEU A 51 -16.61 10.54 22.27
N PRO A 52 -16.02 10.38 21.07
CA PRO A 52 -15.22 9.19 20.73
C PRO A 52 -13.95 9.15 21.59
N PRO A 53 -13.39 7.95 21.87
CA PRO A 53 -12.13 7.82 22.60
C PRO A 53 -11.00 8.57 21.89
N LEU A 54 -10.04 9.09 22.66
CA LEU A 54 -8.83 9.69 22.09
C LEU A 54 -7.95 8.59 21.50
N PHE A 55 -7.20 8.95 20.46
CA PHE A 55 -6.19 8.07 19.90
C PHE A 55 -5.03 7.93 20.89
N GLU A 56 -4.83 6.72 21.40
CA GLU A 56 -3.68 6.39 22.23
C GLU A 56 -2.60 5.73 21.35
N PRO A 57 -1.34 6.22 21.38
CA PRO A 57 -0.25 5.57 20.70
C PRO A 57 -0.16 4.10 21.13
N PHE A 58 -0.14 3.19 20.16
CA PHE A 58 -0.01 1.77 20.46
C PHE A 58 1.39 1.49 21.05
N VAL A 59 1.43 1.08 22.32
CA VAL A 59 2.68 0.64 22.95
C VAL A 59 2.83 -0.85 22.71
N THR A 60 3.68 -1.23 21.75
CA THR A 60 4.14 -2.61 21.62
C THR A 60 4.98 -2.96 22.84
N SER A 61 4.37 -3.66 23.79
CA SER A 61 5.15 -4.35 24.83
C SER A 61 6.06 -5.36 24.15
N PRO A 62 7.37 -5.41 24.44
CA PRO A 62 8.25 -6.44 23.90
C PRO A 62 7.82 -7.78 24.48
N THR A 63 6.90 -8.47 23.81
CA THR A 63 6.56 -9.86 24.10
C THR A 63 7.79 -10.69 23.77
N THR A 64 8.53 -11.08 24.80
CA THR A 64 9.58 -12.10 24.77
C THR A 64 8.93 -13.44 24.38
N SER A 65 8.80 -13.70 23.08
CA SER A 65 8.52 -15.02 22.57
C SER A 65 9.77 -15.89 22.74
N SER A 66 9.74 -16.74 23.76
CA SER A 66 10.71 -17.83 23.95
C SER A 66 10.52 -18.87 22.84
N THR A 67 11.21 -18.69 21.72
CA THR A 67 11.32 -19.71 20.66
C THR A 67 12.44 -20.69 21.02
N PRO A 68 12.22 -22.01 20.99
CA PRO A 68 13.27 -23.00 21.25
C PRO A 68 14.32 -23.01 20.12
N PRO A 69 15.57 -23.40 20.42
CA PRO A 69 16.68 -23.34 19.46
C PRO A 69 16.57 -24.41 18.38
N PHE A 70 16.52 -24.00 17.11
CA PHE A 70 16.73 -24.88 15.96
C PHE A 70 18.23 -24.93 15.58
N PRO A 71 18.73 -26.05 15.03
CA PRO A 71 20.15 -26.28 14.78
C PRO A 71 20.71 -25.48 13.60
N PRO A 72 22.03 -25.25 13.56
CA PRO A 72 22.68 -24.42 12.55
C PRO A 72 22.97 -25.23 11.27
N GLY A 73 22.50 -24.75 10.13
CA GLY A 73 23.03 -25.23 8.84
C GLY A 73 22.12 -25.00 7.63
N SER A 74 22.09 -23.77 7.10
CA SER A 74 21.97 -23.44 5.66
C SER A 74 21.92 -21.93 5.44
N PRO A 75 22.64 -21.36 4.43
CA PRO A 75 22.52 -19.96 4.09
C PRO A 75 21.30 -19.76 3.17
N ALA A 76 20.12 -19.65 3.78
CA ALA A 76 18.94 -19.09 3.14
C ALA A 76 18.54 -17.86 3.96
N GLN A 77 18.68 -16.67 3.37
CA GLN A 77 18.21 -15.42 3.97
C GLN A 77 16.68 -15.46 4.02
N GLN A 78 16.15 -16.03 5.10
CA GLN A 78 14.75 -15.90 5.47
C GLN A 78 14.56 -14.49 6.04
N ALA A 79 13.78 -13.67 5.35
CA ALA A 79 13.37 -12.37 5.86
C ALA A 79 12.43 -12.58 7.06
N GLN A 80 12.96 -12.50 8.28
CA GLN A 80 12.13 -12.26 9.46
C GLN A 80 11.64 -10.81 9.41
N VAL A 81 10.35 -10.63 9.17
CA VAL A 81 9.66 -9.35 9.29
C VAL A 81 9.47 -9.05 10.79
N ASN A 82 10.55 -8.74 11.50
CA ASN A 82 10.48 -8.16 12.84
C ASN A 82 10.57 -6.64 12.69
N GLY A 83 9.41 -5.99 12.87
CA GLY A 83 9.24 -4.55 12.79
C GLY A 83 9.90 -3.80 13.95
N HIS A 84 11.21 -3.56 13.83
CA HIS A 84 11.84 -2.36 14.38
C HIS A 84 13.12 -2.10 13.59
N VAL A 85 12.99 -1.42 12.45
CA VAL A 85 14.16 -0.91 11.73
C VAL A 85 14.52 0.43 12.38
N PRO A 86 15.72 0.59 12.97
CA PRO A 86 16.17 1.90 13.43
C PRO A 86 16.13 2.88 12.26
N PRO A 87 15.87 4.18 12.49
CA PRO A 87 15.83 5.17 11.42
C PRO A 87 17.15 5.14 10.66
N GLN A 88 17.16 4.52 9.48
CA GLN A 88 18.33 4.51 8.62
C GLN A 88 18.42 5.90 8.01
N THR A 89 19.29 6.73 8.59
CA THR A 89 19.49 8.12 8.16
C THR A 89 20.14 8.24 6.78
N ASN A 90 20.63 7.13 6.21
CA ASN A 90 21.28 7.11 4.90
C ASN A 90 20.51 6.18 3.96
N SER A 91 19.63 6.75 3.15
CA SER A 91 19.07 6.01 2.03
C SER A 91 20.17 5.72 1.00
N PRO A 92 20.21 4.50 0.42
CA PRO A 92 21.22 4.17 -0.57
C PRO A 92 21.10 5.10 -1.79
N ASP A 93 22.23 5.55 -2.29
CA ASP A 93 22.30 6.53 -3.39
C ASP A 93 21.63 6.05 -4.68
N VAL A 94 21.63 4.74 -4.90
CA VAL A 94 21.05 4.11 -6.08
C VAL A 94 20.04 3.06 -5.63
N GLN A 95 18.82 3.18 -6.17
CA GLN A 95 17.80 2.17 -6.01
C GLN A 95 18.02 1.09 -7.06
N VAL A 96 18.41 -0.10 -6.61
CA VAL A 96 18.55 -1.26 -7.49
C VAL A 96 17.38 -2.18 -7.24
N PHE A 97 16.63 -2.44 -8.29
CA PHE A 97 15.55 -3.41 -8.23
C PHE A 97 16.11 -4.84 -8.35
N VAL A 98 15.83 -5.67 -7.34
CA VAL A 98 16.15 -7.09 -7.29
C VAL A 98 14.85 -7.83 -6.96
N PRO A 99 14.36 -8.74 -7.82
CA PRO A 99 13.21 -9.58 -7.50
C PRO A 99 13.47 -10.39 -6.23
N LEU A 100 12.60 -10.25 -5.24
CA LEU A 100 12.74 -10.99 -3.97
C LEU A 100 11.95 -12.28 -4.04
N ARG A 101 12.60 -13.43 -3.81
CA ARG A 101 11.91 -14.71 -3.70
C ARG A 101 11.18 -14.78 -2.35
N VAL A 102 9.87 -14.90 -2.38
CA VAL A 102 9.00 -15.07 -1.22
C VAL A 102 8.59 -16.54 -1.11
N ALA A 103 8.72 -17.11 0.08
CA ALA A 103 8.24 -18.46 0.35
C ALA A 103 6.70 -18.48 0.25
N GLY A 104 6.16 -19.46 -0.48
CA GLY A 104 4.72 -19.71 -0.47
C GLY A 104 4.29 -20.24 0.91
N GLU A 105 3.03 -19.99 1.28
CA GLU A 105 2.41 -20.67 2.43
C GLU A 105 2.25 -22.17 2.16
N GLN A 106 1.94 -22.97 3.19
CA GLN A 106 1.82 -24.43 3.07
C GLN A 106 0.99 -24.85 1.85
N GLY A 107 1.64 -25.51 0.89
CA GLY A 107 1.01 -26.01 -0.34
C GLY A 107 1.02 -25.03 -1.53
N GLN A 108 1.49 -23.79 -1.35
CA GLN A 108 1.67 -22.82 -2.42
C GLN A 108 3.13 -22.78 -2.92
N PRO A 109 3.37 -22.62 -4.23
CA PRO A 109 4.72 -22.46 -4.75
C PRO A 109 5.33 -21.14 -4.25
N ALA A 110 6.67 -21.10 -4.17
CA ALA A 110 7.38 -19.85 -3.98
C ALA A 110 7.11 -18.90 -5.14
N TRP A 111 7.00 -17.61 -4.86
CA TRP A 111 6.74 -16.58 -5.85
C TRP A 111 7.78 -15.46 -5.74
N TYR A 112 7.87 -14.60 -6.74
CA TYR A 112 8.83 -13.48 -6.75
C TYR A 112 8.09 -12.15 -6.59
N ALA A 113 8.40 -11.42 -5.53
CA ALA A 113 7.90 -10.07 -5.33
C ALA A 113 8.64 -9.09 -6.25
N GLN A 114 7.90 -8.41 -7.12
CA GLN A 114 8.43 -7.39 -8.02
C GLN A 114 8.16 -5.96 -7.50
N SER A 115 8.56 -5.67 -6.27
CA SER A 115 8.42 -4.34 -5.70
C SER A 115 9.64 -3.99 -4.83
N LEU A 116 10.11 -2.74 -4.94
CA LEU A 116 11.24 -2.23 -4.15
C LEU A 116 10.97 -2.37 -2.65
N ASN A 117 9.74 -2.09 -2.22
CA ASN A 117 9.36 -2.10 -0.80
C ASN A 117 9.40 -3.50 -0.16
N PHE A 118 9.44 -4.57 -0.96
CA PHE A 118 9.66 -5.91 -0.44
C PHE A 118 11.13 -6.17 -0.10
N GLN A 119 12.07 -5.40 -0.66
CA GLN A 119 13.48 -5.55 -0.33
C GLN A 119 13.74 -4.94 1.06
N PRO A 120 14.46 -5.66 1.96
CA PRO A 120 14.68 -5.22 3.34
C PRO A 120 15.28 -3.81 3.46
N GLN A 121 16.17 -3.43 2.53
CA GLN A 121 16.81 -2.12 2.52
C GLN A 121 15.86 -0.95 2.18
N TYR A 122 14.70 -1.23 1.58
CA TYR A 122 13.71 -0.22 1.19
C TYR A 122 12.41 -0.33 1.99
N ALA A 123 12.30 -1.31 2.90
CA ALA A 123 11.08 -1.58 3.65
C ALA A 123 10.60 -0.41 4.54
N ALA A 124 11.49 0.52 4.85
CA ALA A 124 11.19 1.71 5.65
C ALA A 124 10.77 2.94 4.84
N PHE A 125 10.71 2.84 3.50
CA PHE A 125 10.43 3.97 2.61
C PHE A 125 9.22 3.70 1.71
N SER A 126 8.49 4.76 1.36
CA SER A 126 7.48 4.73 0.29
C SER A 126 8.14 4.90 -1.09
N PHE A 127 7.40 4.55 -2.15
CA PHE A 127 7.89 4.75 -3.52
C PHE A 127 8.13 6.23 -3.84
N GLU A 128 7.29 7.11 -3.29
CA GLU A 128 7.35 8.56 -3.46
C GLU A 128 8.55 9.15 -2.72
N GLU A 129 8.86 8.66 -1.51
CA GLU A 129 10.05 9.07 -0.77
C GLU A 129 11.32 8.67 -1.51
N LEU A 130 11.39 7.42 -1.97
CA LEU A 130 12.48 6.93 -2.80
C LEU A 130 12.62 7.73 -4.10
N ARG A 131 11.51 8.02 -4.79
CA ARG A 131 11.52 8.83 -6.02
C ARG A 131 11.98 10.27 -5.76
N LEU A 132 11.51 10.88 -4.68
CA LEU A 132 11.89 12.25 -4.28
C LEU A 132 13.40 12.33 -4.01
N GLN A 133 13.94 11.37 -3.25
CA GLN A 133 15.37 11.31 -2.97
C GLN A 133 16.20 11.14 -4.24
N ALA A 134 15.76 10.29 -5.17
CA ALA A 134 16.41 10.15 -6.47
C ALA A 134 16.40 11.47 -7.25
N TYR A 135 15.28 12.20 -7.24
CA TYR A 135 15.15 13.49 -7.93
C TYR A 135 16.03 14.59 -7.31
N ILE A 136 16.14 14.63 -5.98
CA ILE A 136 17.05 15.55 -5.27
C ILE A 136 18.50 15.28 -5.70
N LYS A 137 18.87 14.02 -5.89
CA LYS A 137 20.20 13.60 -6.37
C LYS A 137 20.40 13.73 -7.89
N GLY A 138 19.40 14.21 -8.63
CA GLY A 138 19.46 14.34 -10.09
C GLY A 138 19.32 13.02 -10.87
N LEU A 139 18.99 11.92 -10.19
CA LEU A 139 18.78 10.58 -10.78
C LEU A 139 17.35 10.44 -11.30
N LYS A 140 17.03 11.17 -12.37
CA LYS A 140 15.65 11.23 -12.93
C LYS A 140 15.33 10.15 -13.96
N GLY A 141 16.33 9.39 -14.39
CA GLY A 141 16.19 8.37 -15.43
C GLY A 141 16.95 7.09 -15.09
N PRO A 142 16.80 6.03 -15.90
CA PRO A 142 17.62 4.84 -15.78
C PRO A 142 19.09 5.26 -15.83
N ILE A 143 19.91 4.73 -14.92
CA ILE A 143 21.34 5.02 -14.87
C ILE A 143 21.97 4.38 -16.12
N SER A 144 22.10 5.17 -17.18
CA SER A 144 22.77 4.81 -18.43
C SER A 144 24.23 4.49 -18.14
N GLY A 145 24.55 3.24 -17.84
CA GLY A 145 25.93 2.82 -17.57
C GLY A 145 26.08 1.58 -16.70
N GLN A 146 25.06 1.20 -15.92
CA GLN A 146 25.03 -0.17 -15.44
C GLN A 146 24.65 -1.05 -16.62
N ALA A 147 25.65 -1.70 -17.21
CA ALA A 147 25.43 -2.90 -17.99
C ALA A 147 24.47 -3.76 -17.16
N SER A 148 23.23 -3.90 -17.62
CA SER A 148 22.34 -4.94 -17.11
C SER A 148 23.19 -6.19 -17.13
N THR A 149 23.58 -6.69 -15.96
CA THR A 149 24.19 -8.01 -15.87
C THR A 149 23.26 -8.88 -16.69
N PRO A 150 23.76 -9.52 -17.77
CA PRO A 150 22.89 -10.27 -18.67
C PRO A 150 22.08 -11.17 -17.76
N ALA A 151 20.75 -11.00 -17.79
CA ALA A 151 19.85 -11.86 -17.04
C ALA A 151 20.37 -13.28 -17.24
N PRO A 152 20.63 -14.06 -16.17
CA PRO A 152 21.28 -15.35 -16.28
C PRO A 152 20.56 -16.09 -17.39
N SER A 153 21.28 -16.32 -18.48
CA SER A 153 20.75 -16.96 -19.67
C SER A 153 20.25 -18.30 -19.21
N SER A 154 18.93 -18.38 -19.02
CA SER A 154 18.26 -19.62 -18.71
C SER A 154 18.59 -20.55 -19.86
N THR A 155 19.46 -21.50 -19.57
CA THR A 155 19.61 -22.75 -20.29
C THR A 155 18.19 -23.27 -20.60
N PRO A 156 17.93 -23.91 -21.75
CA PRO A 156 16.64 -24.53 -22.02
C PRO A 156 16.45 -25.74 -21.09
N ALA A 157 16.22 -25.46 -19.82
CA ALA A 157 15.66 -26.39 -18.87
C ALA A 157 14.18 -26.54 -19.25
N ALA A 158 13.73 -27.80 -19.23
CA ALA A 158 12.36 -28.22 -19.48
C ALA A 158 11.36 -27.17 -19.01
N GLN A 159 10.42 -26.81 -19.91
CA GLN A 159 9.35 -25.83 -19.68
C GLN A 159 8.91 -25.89 -18.22
N PRO A 160 9.23 -24.88 -17.37
CA PRO A 160 8.61 -24.82 -16.07
C PRO A 160 7.11 -24.79 -16.34
N ALA A 161 6.36 -25.69 -15.71
CA ALA A 161 4.91 -25.67 -15.71
C ALA A 161 4.47 -24.21 -15.57
N GLN A 162 3.67 -23.72 -16.53
CA GLN A 162 3.28 -22.32 -16.65
C GLN A 162 2.84 -21.79 -15.28
N THR A 163 3.75 -21.17 -14.55
CA THR A 163 3.40 -20.51 -13.30
C THR A 163 2.66 -19.28 -13.77
N GLU A 164 1.33 -19.35 -13.67
CA GLU A 164 0.44 -18.29 -14.12
C GLU A 164 0.80 -17.04 -13.31
N GLU A 165 1.57 -16.13 -13.92
CA GLU A 165 1.96 -14.87 -13.29
C GLU A 165 0.70 -14.02 -13.10
N LYS A 166 0.14 -14.09 -11.91
CA LYS A 166 -1.06 -13.33 -11.57
C LYS A 166 -0.69 -11.89 -11.24
N ILE A 167 -0.80 -11.03 -12.25
CA ILE A 167 -0.64 -9.59 -12.06
C ILE A 167 -1.90 -9.04 -11.36
N LEU A 168 -1.75 -8.50 -10.14
CA LEU A 168 -2.86 -7.97 -9.32
C LEU A 168 -3.21 -6.50 -9.64
N SER A 169 -2.66 -5.94 -10.71
CA SER A 169 -2.94 -4.58 -11.16
C SER A 169 -4.12 -4.57 -12.13
N ILE A 170 -5.18 -3.80 -11.84
CA ILE A 170 -6.31 -3.64 -12.76
C ILE A 170 -5.86 -3.05 -14.11
N CYS A 171 -4.91 -2.12 -14.09
CA CYS A 171 -4.33 -1.50 -15.28
C CYS A 171 -3.51 -2.51 -16.12
N ALA A 172 -3.11 -3.64 -15.56
CA ALA A 172 -2.47 -4.70 -16.35
C ALA A 172 -3.48 -5.54 -17.15
N SER A 173 -4.78 -5.46 -16.82
CA SER A 173 -5.80 -6.17 -17.59
C SER A 173 -6.15 -5.40 -18.87
N PRO A 174 -6.26 -6.07 -20.03
CA PRO A 174 -6.54 -5.42 -21.32
C PRO A 174 -7.69 -4.42 -21.34
N PRO A 175 -8.84 -4.66 -20.67
CA PRO A 175 -9.96 -3.70 -20.72
C PRO A 175 -9.68 -2.36 -20.02
N PHE A 176 -8.62 -2.25 -19.22
CA PHE A 176 -8.28 -1.03 -18.46
C PHE A 176 -6.89 -0.49 -18.78
N ALA A 177 -6.16 -1.10 -19.71
CA ALA A 177 -4.75 -0.82 -19.98
C ALA A 177 -4.44 0.60 -20.52
N GLN A 178 -5.46 1.33 -20.97
CA GLN A 178 -5.30 2.68 -21.53
C GLN A 178 -5.47 3.82 -20.50
N HIS A 179 -5.71 3.51 -19.23
CA HIS A 179 -5.92 4.51 -18.19
C HIS A 179 -5.14 4.16 -16.91
N SER A 180 -4.67 5.20 -16.22
CA SER A 180 -4.09 5.12 -14.88
C SER A 180 -5.14 4.78 -13.82
N PHE A 181 -4.70 4.38 -12.63
CA PHE A 181 -5.60 4.11 -11.49
C PHE A 181 -6.45 5.34 -11.13
N GLU A 182 -5.85 6.52 -11.21
CA GLU A 182 -6.47 7.80 -10.91
C GLU A 182 -7.58 8.11 -11.92
N GLU A 183 -7.34 7.89 -13.21
CA GLU A 183 -8.34 8.08 -14.26
C GLU A 183 -9.50 7.09 -14.13
N LEU A 184 -9.21 5.81 -13.86
CA LEU A 184 -10.24 4.79 -13.61
C LEU A 184 -11.07 5.13 -12.36
N ARG A 185 -10.44 5.65 -11.31
CA ARG A 185 -11.12 6.10 -10.09
C ARG A 185 -12.01 7.30 -10.36
N LEU A 186 -11.51 8.31 -11.07
CA LEU A 186 -12.31 9.47 -11.47
C LEU A 186 -13.50 9.05 -12.36
N ALA A 187 -13.27 8.08 -13.24
CA ALA A 187 -14.32 7.55 -14.07
C ALA A 187 -15.41 6.85 -13.27
N TYR A 188 -15.03 6.04 -12.27
CA TYR A 188 -15.95 5.40 -11.33
C TYR A 188 -16.79 6.44 -10.56
N LEU A 189 -16.13 7.47 -10.02
CA LEU A 189 -16.82 8.53 -9.26
C LEU A 189 -17.84 9.29 -10.11
N ARG A 190 -17.58 9.45 -11.42
CA ARG A 190 -18.51 10.13 -12.35
C ARG A 190 -19.64 9.24 -12.83
N ALA A 191 -19.38 7.98 -13.15
CA ALA A 191 -20.39 7.06 -13.68
C ALA A 191 -21.18 6.33 -12.59
N GLY A 192 -20.70 6.32 -11.34
CA GLY A 192 -21.25 5.49 -10.26
C GLY A 192 -21.07 3.99 -10.49
N ARG A 193 -20.23 3.59 -11.44
CA ARG A 193 -19.92 2.18 -11.76
C ARG A 193 -18.52 2.05 -12.36
N PRO A 194 -17.89 0.86 -12.29
CA PRO A 194 -16.65 0.60 -13.02
C PRO A 194 -16.85 0.78 -14.52
N MET A 195 -15.91 1.46 -15.16
CA MET A 195 -15.88 1.67 -16.60
C MET A 195 -14.58 1.13 -17.17
N THR A 196 -14.69 0.46 -18.31
CA THR A 196 -13.55 0.01 -19.12
C THR A 196 -12.96 1.17 -19.91
N SER A 197 -11.69 1.08 -20.32
CA SER A 197 -11.04 2.12 -21.13
C SER A 197 -11.83 2.52 -22.38
N PRO A 198 -12.41 1.58 -23.16
CA PRO A 198 -13.22 1.94 -24.33
C PRO A 198 -14.52 2.67 -23.99
N GLU A 199 -15.09 2.47 -22.79
CA GLU A 199 -16.26 3.22 -22.34
C GLU A 199 -15.88 4.64 -21.93
N ILE A 200 -14.75 4.81 -21.24
CA ILE A 200 -14.24 6.13 -20.82
C ILE A 200 -13.93 7.00 -22.03
N LEU A 201 -13.26 6.44 -23.05
CA LEU A 201 -12.97 7.15 -24.30
C LEU A 201 -14.25 7.54 -25.05
N ARG A 202 -15.27 6.66 -25.08
CA ARG A 202 -16.57 6.95 -25.72
C ARG A 202 -17.36 8.02 -24.97
N ALA A 203 -17.18 8.14 -23.66
CA ALA A 203 -17.81 9.17 -22.85
C ALA A 203 -17.21 10.57 -23.09
N GLY A 204 -16.08 10.67 -23.80
CA GLY A 204 -15.46 11.95 -24.18
C GLY A 204 -14.91 12.72 -22.97
N TRP A 205 -14.51 12.03 -21.92
CA TRP A 205 -14.01 12.67 -20.71
C TRP A 205 -12.57 13.14 -20.89
N PRO A 206 -12.21 14.32 -20.34
CA PRO A 206 -10.84 14.79 -20.40
C PRO A 206 -9.95 13.83 -19.59
N THR A 207 -9.07 13.12 -20.30
CA THR A 207 -7.95 12.38 -19.71
C THR A 207 -6.84 13.37 -19.40
N VAL A 208 -6.31 13.29 -18.18
CA VAL A 208 -5.20 14.15 -17.75
C VAL A 208 -3.93 13.40 -18.14
N VAL A 209 -3.41 13.71 -19.33
CA VAL A 209 -2.14 13.17 -19.84
C VAL A 209 -0.96 13.86 -19.15
#